data_AF-A0A1H9SAF3-F1
#
_entry.id   AF-A0A1H9SAF3-F1
#
_cell.length_a   1.000
_cell.length_b   1.000
_cell.length_c   1.000
_cell.angle_alpha   90.00
_cell.angle_beta   90.00
_cell.angle_gamma   90.00
#
_symmetry.space_group_name_H-M   'P 1'
#
loop_
_entity.id
_entity.type
_entity.pdbx_description
1 polymer ?
#
loop_
_entity_poly.entity_id
_entity_poly.type
_entity_poly.pdbx_seq_one_letter_code
_entity_poly.pdbx_strand_id
1 'polypeptide(L)'
;MKKAVLPPDSLTNEAIAARLTNAADENLKKGLINKRNLVYLELNGCSGNIISLLNGQNPSFEYTLNSLVDLRYSNSLMAAEGEQASEKLMAVLDEDFILAVEGAVALKNNGLYNVIGSLDGQPLTGLQAATTLGERASHILAVGACATHGGVSAAKPNPSESVSLQQVLTDREIIKLPGCPVNPDWFLGTLAHLLLYGEPETDNLGRPLMFYSTLIHDRCPRRPFFDRGIFAEKLGDKTCLFKLGCRGPVTRTDCPTRQWNGHVNWPIGDDTPCIGCSQFGFPDAMAPFISFDTTRVVKDE
;
A
#
# COMPACT_ATOMS: atom_id res chain seq x y z
N MET A 1 5.83 -31.59 -39.56
CA MET A 1 6.45 -30.87 -38.41
C MET A 1 5.44 -30.83 -37.28
N LYS A 2 5.73 -31.47 -36.13
CA LYS A 2 4.89 -31.34 -34.93
C LYS A 2 5.06 -29.90 -34.42
N LYS A 3 3.96 -29.13 -34.35
CA LYS A 3 3.96 -27.80 -33.70
C LYS A 3 4.38 -28.01 -32.25
N ALA A 4 5.50 -27.43 -31.85
CA ALA A 4 5.88 -27.36 -30.45
C ALA A 4 4.81 -26.56 -29.72
N VAL A 5 4.06 -27.22 -28.84
CA VAL A 5 3.17 -26.54 -27.90
C VAL A 5 4.08 -26.01 -26.81
N LEU A 6 4.28 -24.69 -26.78
CA LEU A 6 5.00 -24.05 -25.69
C LEU A 6 4.26 -24.31 -24.37
N PRO A 7 4.97 -24.52 -23.25
CA PRO A 7 4.33 -24.66 -21.95
C PRO A 7 3.46 -23.43 -21.66
N PRO A 8 2.33 -23.59 -20.96
CA PRO A 8 1.49 -22.46 -20.59
C PRO A 8 2.27 -21.46 -19.73
N ASP A 9 2.04 -20.17 -19.97
CA ASP A 9 2.70 -19.11 -19.22
C ASP A 9 2.41 -19.22 -17.73
N SER A 10 3.39 -18.84 -16.91
CA SER A 10 3.23 -18.79 -15.46
C SER A 10 2.10 -17.84 -15.06
N LEU A 11 1.21 -18.31 -14.19
CA LEU A 11 0.07 -17.57 -13.65
C LEU A 11 0.33 -17.06 -12.22
N THR A 12 1.58 -17.06 -11.77
CA THR A 12 1.89 -16.47 -10.45
C THR A 12 1.68 -14.96 -10.49
N ASN A 13 1.40 -14.36 -9.34
CA ASN A 13 1.17 -12.92 -9.26
C ASN A 13 2.39 -12.12 -9.75
N GLU A 14 3.59 -12.67 -9.58
CA GLU A 14 4.85 -12.09 -10.04
C GLU A 14 4.95 -12.15 -11.57
N ALA A 15 4.61 -13.30 -12.17
CA ALA A 15 4.60 -13.45 -13.63
C ALA A 15 3.55 -12.54 -14.28
N ILE A 16 2.39 -12.38 -13.64
CA ILE A 16 1.36 -11.44 -14.07
C ILE A 16 1.90 -10.01 -13.99
N ALA A 17 2.44 -9.57 -12.85
CA ALA A 17 2.99 -8.22 -12.70
C ALA A 17 4.09 -7.91 -13.72
N ALA A 18 5.01 -8.85 -13.94
CA ALA A 18 6.08 -8.72 -14.94
C ALA A 18 5.52 -8.62 -16.37
N ARG A 19 4.52 -9.42 -16.73
CA ARG A 19 3.87 -9.37 -18.05
C ARG A 19 3.13 -8.06 -18.27
N LEU A 20 2.38 -7.58 -17.27
CA LEU A 20 1.69 -6.30 -17.36
C LEU A 20 2.70 -5.17 -17.57
N THR A 21 3.81 -5.22 -16.84
CA THR A 21 4.91 -4.26 -16.98
C THR A 21 5.53 -4.26 -18.37
N ASN A 22 5.89 -5.44 -18.89
CA ASN A 22 6.49 -5.56 -20.22
C ASN A 22 5.52 -5.13 -21.33
N ALA A 23 4.23 -5.46 -21.19
CA ALA A 23 3.21 -5.03 -22.12
C ALA A 23 3.02 -3.50 -22.12
N ALA A 24 3.08 -2.87 -20.94
CA ALA A 24 3.09 -1.41 -20.84
C ALA A 24 4.29 -0.80 -21.55
N ASP A 25 5.49 -1.35 -21.34
CA ASP A 25 6.72 -0.88 -21.98
C ASP A 25 6.62 -0.88 -23.50
N GLU A 26 6.19 -2.02 -24.06
CA GLU A 26 6.04 -2.15 -25.51
C GLU A 26 5.02 -1.17 -26.07
N ASN A 27 3.90 -1.00 -25.38
CA ASN A 27 2.85 -0.09 -25.83
C ASN A 27 3.27 1.38 -25.70
N LEU A 28 3.99 1.76 -24.65
CA LEU A 28 4.60 3.09 -24.51
C LEU A 28 5.59 3.38 -25.64
N LYS A 29 6.52 2.44 -25.92
CA LYS A 29 7.49 2.57 -27.02
C LYS A 29 6.84 2.67 -28.40
N LYS A 30 5.68 2.03 -28.58
CA LYS A 30 4.86 2.11 -29.80
C LYS A 30 3.98 3.36 -29.86
N GLY A 31 3.99 4.21 -28.82
CA GLY A 31 3.12 5.39 -28.72
C GLY A 31 1.63 5.04 -28.54
N LEU A 32 1.33 3.80 -28.12
CA LEU A 32 -0.02 3.28 -27.90
C LEU A 32 -0.55 3.63 -26.50
N ILE A 33 0.32 4.09 -25.60
CA ILE A 33 -0.03 4.60 -24.27
C ILE A 33 0.69 5.94 -24.10
N ASN A 34 -0.05 6.95 -23.66
CA ASN A 34 0.54 8.22 -23.23
C ASN A 34 0.80 8.15 -21.73
N LYS A 35 1.94 8.69 -21.29
CA LYS A 35 2.18 8.91 -19.88
C LYS A 35 1.07 9.77 -19.29
N ARG A 36 0.62 9.40 -18.09
CA ARG A 36 -0.34 10.21 -17.32
C ARG A 36 0.41 10.94 -16.22
N ASN A 37 -0.08 12.12 -15.88
CA ASN A 37 0.46 12.85 -14.75
C ASN A 37 0.17 12.09 -13.44
N LEU A 38 1.17 12.02 -12.58
CA LEU A 38 1.06 11.49 -11.23
C LEU A 38 1.44 12.56 -10.22
N VAL A 39 0.59 12.72 -9.21
CA VAL A 39 0.89 13.46 -7.98
C VAL A 39 1.03 12.43 -6.87
N TYR A 40 2.20 12.35 -6.24
CA TYR A 40 2.42 11.54 -5.05
C TYR A 40 2.49 12.46 -3.83
N LEU A 41 1.41 12.56 -3.08
CA LEU A 41 1.23 13.48 -1.96
C LEU A 41 1.46 12.76 -0.63
N GLU A 42 2.44 13.22 0.14
CA GLU A 42 2.70 12.73 1.50
C GLU A 42 2.04 13.65 2.53
N LEU A 43 1.23 13.06 3.41
CA LEU A 43 0.48 13.72 4.48
C LEU A 43 1.00 13.30 5.86
N ASN A 44 0.11 13.10 6.84
CA ASN A 44 0.49 12.66 8.19
C ASN A 44 0.87 11.17 8.19
N GLY A 45 2.11 10.87 7.79
CA GLY A 45 2.69 9.54 7.69
C GLY A 45 4.16 9.52 8.11
N CYS A 46 4.90 8.50 7.64
CA CYS A 46 6.31 8.29 8.00
C CYS A 46 7.26 8.19 6.79
N SER A 47 6.76 8.51 5.58
CA SER A 47 7.45 8.28 4.30
C SER A 47 7.84 6.81 4.05
N GLY A 48 7.27 5.88 4.82
CA GLY A 48 7.57 4.46 4.70
C GLY A 48 7.05 3.84 3.41
N ASN A 49 5.94 4.35 2.83
CA ASN A 49 5.43 3.81 1.58
C ASN A 49 6.23 4.32 0.38
N ILE A 50 6.66 5.59 0.36
CA ILE A 50 7.58 6.06 -0.69
C ILE A 50 8.92 5.32 -0.62
N ILE A 51 9.50 5.10 0.57
CA ILE A 51 10.73 4.29 0.72
C ILE A 51 10.49 2.84 0.26
N SER A 52 9.33 2.25 0.59
CA SER A 52 8.95 0.93 0.11
C SER A 52 8.83 0.88 -1.41
N LEU A 53 8.23 1.90 -2.02
CA LEU A 53 8.10 2.06 -3.47
C LEU A 53 9.47 2.13 -4.15
N LEU A 54 10.44 2.85 -3.56
CA LEU A 54 11.81 2.91 -4.06
C LEU A 54 12.52 1.54 -4.08
N ASN A 55 12.06 0.57 -3.29
CA ASN A 55 12.58 -0.81 -3.28
C ASN A 55 11.96 -1.70 -4.37
N GLY A 56 11.05 -1.19 -5.22
CA GLY A 56 10.48 -1.93 -6.33
C GLY A 56 11.54 -2.35 -7.34
N GLN A 57 11.47 -3.59 -7.83
CA GLN A 57 12.47 -4.16 -8.75
C GLN A 57 11.91 -4.53 -10.12
N ASN A 58 10.64 -4.95 -10.23
CA ASN A 58 10.04 -5.44 -11.48
C ASN A 58 8.58 -4.99 -11.63
N PRO A 59 8.30 -3.75 -12.09
CA PRO A 59 9.25 -2.76 -12.58
C PRO A 59 10.03 -2.09 -11.46
N SER A 60 11.20 -1.52 -11.79
CA SER A 60 11.87 -0.62 -10.86
C SER A 60 11.11 0.70 -10.73
N PHE A 61 11.33 1.40 -9.62
CA PHE A 61 10.80 2.75 -9.45
C PHE A 61 11.27 3.70 -10.55
N GLU A 62 12.56 3.68 -10.88
CA GLU A 62 13.15 4.47 -11.97
C GLU A 62 12.45 4.20 -13.30
N TYR A 63 12.23 2.93 -13.63
CA TYR A 63 11.53 2.56 -14.84
C TYR A 63 10.10 3.12 -14.86
N THR A 64 9.40 3.05 -13.72
CA THR A 64 8.03 3.57 -13.58
C THR A 64 7.96 5.08 -13.83
N LEU A 65 8.85 5.86 -13.22
CA LEU A 65 8.89 7.31 -13.45
C LEU A 65 9.31 7.67 -14.88
N ASN A 66 10.26 6.93 -15.46
CA ASN A 66 10.77 7.25 -16.77
C ASN A 66 9.84 6.79 -17.89
N SER A 67 8.96 5.81 -17.64
CA SER A 67 8.20 5.16 -18.70
C SER A 67 6.69 5.27 -18.50
N LEU A 68 6.16 5.13 -17.28
CA LEU A 68 4.71 4.96 -17.06
C LEU A 68 3.96 6.26 -16.76
N VAL A 69 4.58 7.18 -16.03
CA VAL A 69 3.92 8.41 -15.55
C VAL A 69 4.84 9.62 -15.64
N ASP A 70 4.25 10.80 -15.67
CA ASP A 70 4.95 12.07 -15.46
C ASP A 70 4.72 12.51 -14.01
N LEU A 71 5.72 12.33 -13.15
CA LEU A 71 5.63 12.73 -11.74
C LEU A 71 5.68 14.26 -11.63
N ARG A 72 4.53 14.88 -11.42
CA ARG A 72 4.39 16.35 -11.31
C ARG A 72 4.78 16.87 -9.93
N TYR A 73 4.52 16.07 -8.90
CA TYR A 73 4.83 16.43 -7.52
C TYR A 73 5.12 15.19 -6.68
N SER A 74 6.12 15.32 -5.80
CA SER A 74 6.45 14.38 -4.74
C SER A 74 7.22 15.11 -3.65
N ASN A 75 6.73 15.07 -2.41
CA ASN A 75 7.39 15.72 -1.27
C ASN A 75 8.86 15.29 -1.13
N SER A 76 9.13 14.00 -1.33
CA SER A 76 10.47 13.42 -1.10
C SER A 76 11.41 13.46 -2.30
N LEU A 77 10.90 13.57 -3.54
CA LEU A 77 11.71 13.27 -4.74
C LEU A 77 11.87 14.43 -5.72
N MET A 78 11.00 15.44 -5.66
CA MET A 78 11.06 16.53 -6.62
C MET A 78 12.22 17.48 -6.35
N ALA A 79 12.75 18.09 -7.41
CA ALA A 79 13.87 19.04 -7.30
C ALA A 79 13.45 20.44 -6.82
N ALA A 80 12.19 20.84 -7.05
CA ALA A 80 11.70 22.14 -6.59
C ALA A 80 11.37 22.07 -5.08
N GLU A 81 11.58 23.18 -4.38
CA GLU A 81 11.46 23.26 -2.93
C GLU A 81 10.70 24.52 -2.50
N GLY A 82 10.28 24.56 -1.24
CA GLY A 82 9.55 25.69 -0.67
C GLY A 82 8.26 26.03 -1.44
N GLU A 83 7.97 27.31 -1.59
CA GLU A 83 6.76 27.80 -2.24
C GLU A 83 6.69 27.44 -3.73
N GLN A 84 7.83 27.34 -4.43
CA GLN A 84 7.87 26.88 -5.82
C GLN A 84 7.36 25.44 -5.97
N ALA A 85 7.58 24.59 -4.95
CA ALA A 85 7.02 23.24 -4.93
C ALA A 85 5.49 23.27 -4.74
N SER A 86 5.00 24.13 -3.84
CA SER A 86 3.56 24.33 -3.63
C SER A 86 2.86 24.89 -4.86
N GLU A 87 3.47 25.84 -5.56
CA GLU A 87 2.95 26.39 -6.82
C GLU A 87 2.83 25.30 -7.89
N LYS A 88 3.85 24.43 -8.02
CA LYS A 88 3.78 23.28 -8.93
C LYS A 88 2.70 22.28 -8.53
N LEU A 89 2.48 22.07 -7.23
CA LEU A 89 1.39 21.23 -6.73
C LEU A 89 0.04 21.78 -7.16
N MET A 90 -0.17 23.10 -7.07
CA MET A 90 -1.44 23.72 -7.44
C MET A 90 -1.63 23.83 -8.95
N ALA A 91 -0.56 24.00 -9.73
CA ALA A 91 -0.61 24.07 -11.18
C ALA A 91 -1.17 22.79 -11.82
N VAL A 92 -1.07 21.63 -11.14
CA VAL A 92 -1.61 20.35 -11.65
C VAL A 92 -3.14 20.32 -11.71
N LEU A 93 -3.83 21.23 -11.02
CA LEU A 93 -5.30 21.25 -10.97
C LEU A 93 -5.94 21.48 -12.34
N ASP A 94 -5.21 22.10 -13.27
CA ASP A 94 -5.64 22.36 -14.65
C ASP A 94 -5.27 21.23 -15.62
N GLU A 95 -4.72 20.12 -15.12
CA GLU A 95 -4.31 18.96 -15.90
C GLU A 95 -5.13 17.71 -15.52
N ASP A 96 -5.12 16.68 -16.38
CA ASP A 96 -5.58 15.34 -15.99
C ASP A 96 -4.47 14.65 -15.20
N PHE A 97 -4.75 14.19 -13.98
CA PHE A 97 -3.75 13.53 -13.13
C PHE A 97 -4.35 12.40 -12.28
N ILE A 98 -3.49 11.45 -11.91
CA ILE A 98 -3.74 10.45 -10.88
C ILE A 98 -3.16 11.00 -9.56
N LEU A 99 -3.93 10.89 -8.48
CA LEU A 99 -3.49 11.29 -7.15
C LEU A 99 -3.20 10.05 -6.30
N ALA A 100 -1.93 9.84 -5.96
CA ALA A 100 -1.52 8.89 -4.93
C ALA A 100 -1.30 9.64 -3.62
N VAL A 101 -1.99 9.25 -2.55
CA VAL A 101 -1.85 9.87 -1.23
C VAL A 101 -1.30 8.85 -0.24
N GLU A 102 -0.20 9.21 0.40
CA GLU A 102 0.36 8.50 1.55
C GLU A 102 0.12 9.30 2.84
N GLY A 103 -0.18 8.60 3.94
CA GLY A 103 -0.43 9.24 5.24
C GLY A 103 -1.91 9.56 5.49
N ALA A 104 -2.25 9.76 6.75
CA ALA A 104 -3.61 10.12 7.16
C ALA A 104 -3.84 11.62 6.98
N VAL A 105 -5.10 12.05 6.92
CA VAL A 105 -5.46 13.48 6.89
C VAL A 105 -5.73 13.95 8.31
N ALA A 106 -4.94 14.89 8.82
CA ALA A 106 -5.18 15.49 10.13
C ALA A 106 -6.29 16.55 10.03
N LEU A 107 -7.33 16.46 10.85
CA LEU A 107 -8.45 17.42 10.83
C LEU A 107 -8.30 18.54 11.85
N LYS A 108 -7.64 18.27 12.98
CA LYS A 108 -7.61 19.19 14.11
C LYS A 108 -6.97 20.52 13.75
N ASN A 109 -7.53 21.60 14.32
CA ASN A 109 -7.12 22.98 14.04
C ASN A 109 -7.06 23.29 12.54
N ASN A 110 -8.09 22.84 11.80
CA ASN A 110 -8.18 23.02 10.35
C ASN A 110 -6.96 22.48 9.59
N GLY A 111 -6.47 21.31 10.01
CA GLY A 111 -5.34 20.63 9.38
C GLY A 111 -3.94 21.09 9.79
N LEU A 112 -3.80 22.03 10.74
CA LEU A 112 -2.49 22.57 11.14
C LEU A 112 -1.56 21.54 11.82
N TYR A 113 -2.05 20.36 12.19
CA TYR A 113 -1.21 19.25 12.66
C TYR A 113 -0.40 18.58 11.54
N ASN A 114 -0.68 18.90 10.28
CA ASN A 114 0.12 18.49 9.12
C ASN A 114 0.17 19.63 8.10
N VAL A 115 1.21 20.46 8.19
CA VAL A 115 1.53 21.50 7.20
C VAL A 115 2.55 20.90 6.23
N ILE A 116 2.24 20.91 4.94
CA ILE A 116 3.05 20.27 3.89
C ILE A 116 3.87 21.28 3.07
N GLY A 117 3.62 22.58 3.26
CA GLY A 117 4.32 23.66 2.57
C GLY A 117 3.72 25.02 2.91
N SER A 118 4.05 26.01 2.09
CA SER A 118 3.44 27.34 2.12
C SER A 118 2.99 27.77 0.73
N LEU A 119 1.91 28.53 0.65
CA LEU A 119 1.40 29.14 -0.58
C LEU A 119 0.85 30.53 -0.25
N ASP A 120 1.25 31.53 -1.02
CA ASP A 120 0.98 32.96 -0.79
C ASP A 120 1.33 33.41 0.63
N GLY A 121 2.45 32.90 1.16
CA GLY A 121 2.90 33.16 2.53
C GLY A 121 2.01 32.58 3.64
N GLN A 122 1.01 31.76 3.31
CA GLN A 122 0.16 31.04 4.27
C GLN A 122 0.55 29.56 4.36
N PRO A 123 0.35 28.90 5.50
CA PRO A 123 0.59 27.45 5.62
C PRO A 123 -0.37 26.67 4.72
N LEU A 124 0.19 25.84 3.85
CA LEU A 124 -0.56 24.85 3.07
C LEU A 124 -0.68 23.56 3.89
N THR A 125 -1.89 23.28 4.38
CA THR A 125 -2.14 22.07 5.17
C THR A 125 -2.37 20.85 4.28
N GLY A 126 -2.07 19.67 4.81
CA GLY A 126 -2.37 18.39 4.15
C GLY A 126 -3.87 18.19 3.91
N LEU A 127 -4.73 18.70 4.80
CA LEU A 127 -6.18 18.70 4.63
C LEU A 127 -6.62 19.51 3.40
N GLN A 128 -6.11 20.74 3.26
CA GLN A 128 -6.40 21.58 2.09
C GLN A 128 -5.91 20.91 0.81
N ALA A 129 -4.67 20.44 0.77
CA ALA A 129 -4.12 19.80 -0.42
C ALA A 129 -4.89 18.52 -0.81
N ALA A 130 -5.17 17.64 0.15
CA ALA A 130 -5.91 16.39 -0.10
C ALA A 130 -7.32 16.65 -0.63
N THR A 131 -8.01 17.67 -0.10
CA THR A 131 -9.35 18.04 -0.54
C THR A 131 -9.31 18.61 -1.96
N THR A 132 -8.53 19.67 -2.19
CA THR A 132 -8.45 20.37 -3.48
C THR A 132 -7.98 19.46 -4.61
N LEU A 133 -6.95 18.64 -4.37
CA LEU A 133 -6.45 17.71 -5.38
C LEU A 133 -7.41 16.54 -5.59
N GLY A 134 -8.01 16.01 -4.51
CA GLY A 134 -8.91 14.85 -4.56
C GLY A 134 -10.21 15.12 -5.34
N GLU A 135 -10.73 16.34 -5.29
CA GLU A 135 -11.90 16.74 -6.07
C GLU A 135 -11.62 16.79 -7.59
N ARG A 136 -10.36 17.04 -7.98
CA ARG A 136 -9.96 17.25 -9.38
C ARG A 136 -9.25 16.04 -9.99
N ALA A 137 -8.65 15.18 -9.18
CA ALA A 137 -7.93 14.00 -9.62
C ALA A 137 -8.86 13.05 -10.40
N SER A 138 -8.37 12.52 -11.51
CA SER A 138 -9.12 11.55 -12.32
C SER A 138 -9.33 10.22 -11.58
N HIS A 139 -8.32 9.80 -10.82
CA HIS A 139 -8.29 8.57 -10.03
C HIS A 139 -7.50 8.81 -8.75
N ILE A 140 -7.87 8.13 -7.68
CA ILE A 140 -7.27 8.33 -6.36
C ILE A 140 -6.79 6.98 -5.81
N LEU A 141 -5.52 6.93 -5.44
CA LEU A 141 -4.88 5.80 -4.79
C LEU A 141 -4.56 6.17 -3.34
N ALA A 142 -5.21 5.54 -2.37
CA ALA A 142 -4.83 5.65 -0.97
C ALA A 142 -3.72 4.62 -0.66
N VAL A 143 -2.51 5.11 -0.42
CA VAL A 143 -1.29 4.31 -0.25
C VAL A 143 -0.97 4.17 1.23
N GLY A 144 -1.17 2.96 1.75
CA GLY A 144 -0.82 2.58 3.12
C GLY A 144 -1.97 2.65 4.11
N ALA A 145 -1.77 2.01 5.26
CA ALA A 145 -2.76 1.92 6.34
C ALA A 145 -3.25 3.31 6.78
N CYS A 146 -2.35 4.30 6.84
CA CYS A 146 -2.68 5.66 7.24
C CYS A 146 -3.66 6.34 6.25
N ALA A 147 -3.41 6.28 4.95
CA ALA A 147 -4.30 6.88 3.95
C ALA A 147 -5.63 6.11 3.82
N THR A 148 -5.59 4.77 3.93
CA THR A 148 -6.75 3.91 3.67
C THR A 148 -7.75 3.86 4.82
N HIS A 149 -7.28 3.85 6.07
CA HIS A 149 -8.13 3.73 7.26
C HIS A 149 -7.58 4.46 8.50
N GLY A 150 -6.71 5.47 8.31
CA GLY A 150 -6.12 6.27 9.39
C GLY A 150 -4.85 5.67 10.01
N GLY A 151 -4.75 4.34 10.04
CA GLY A 151 -3.54 3.61 10.44
C GLY A 151 -2.98 4.03 11.80
N VAL A 152 -1.65 4.05 11.91
CA VAL A 152 -0.96 4.46 13.15
C VAL A 152 -1.25 5.91 13.51
N SER A 153 -1.38 6.79 12.51
CA SER A 153 -1.66 8.21 12.72
C SER A 153 -3.03 8.46 13.38
N ALA A 154 -4.01 7.57 13.15
CA ALA A 154 -5.33 7.63 13.76
C ALA A 154 -5.51 6.68 14.97
N ALA A 155 -4.47 5.96 15.37
CA ALA A 155 -4.50 5.07 16.52
C ALA A 155 -4.76 5.86 17.81
N LYS A 156 -5.36 5.21 18.82
CA LYS A 156 -5.61 5.84 20.12
C LYS A 156 -4.30 6.40 20.72
N PRO A 157 -4.27 7.65 21.21
CA PRO A 157 -5.41 8.54 21.48
C PRO A 157 -5.79 9.52 20.35
N ASN A 158 -5.17 9.44 19.16
CA ASN A 158 -5.44 10.28 17.99
C ASN A 158 -5.55 11.80 18.26
N PRO A 159 -4.52 12.44 18.85
CA PRO A 159 -4.60 13.83 19.28
C PRO A 159 -4.69 14.85 18.12
N SER A 160 -4.36 14.45 16.89
CA SER A 160 -4.43 15.25 15.67
C SER A 160 -5.76 15.08 14.91
N GLU A 161 -6.66 14.23 15.41
CA GLU A 161 -7.92 13.87 14.73
C GLU A 161 -7.65 13.40 13.30
N SER A 162 -6.63 12.55 13.14
CA SER A 162 -6.28 11.96 11.86
C SER A 162 -7.37 10.98 11.40
N VAL A 163 -7.71 11.05 10.12
CA VAL A 163 -8.71 10.21 9.48
C VAL A 163 -8.19 9.63 8.15
N SER A 164 -8.90 8.66 7.60
CA SER A 164 -8.63 8.16 6.25
C SER A 164 -8.97 9.19 5.18
N LEU A 165 -8.38 9.04 4.00
CA LEU A 165 -8.67 9.90 2.86
C LEU A 165 -10.15 9.85 2.45
N GLN A 166 -10.79 8.68 2.52
CA GLN A 166 -12.21 8.51 2.20
C GLN A 166 -13.14 9.34 3.10
N GLN A 167 -12.75 9.59 4.36
CA GLN A 167 -13.56 10.39 5.28
C GLN A 167 -13.52 11.89 4.94
N VAL A 168 -12.53 12.33 4.17
CA VAL A 168 -12.42 13.72 3.67
C VAL A 168 -13.03 13.84 2.27
N LEU A 169 -12.87 12.80 1.44
CA LEU A 169 -13.38 12.73 0.07
C LEU A 169 -14.55 11.76 0.00
N THR A 170 -15.69 12.11 0.59
CA THR A 170 -16.83 11.18 0.77
C THR A 170 -17.47 10.73 -0.53
N ASP A 171 -17.45 11.57 -1.56
CA ASP A 171 -18.12 11.33 -2.85
C ASP A 171 -17.18 10.84 -3.97
N ARG A 172 -15.91 10.58 -3.63
CA ARG A 172 -14.91 10.09 -4.59
C ARG A 172 -14.68 8.59 -4.39
N GLU A 173 -14.57 7.87 -5.50
CA GLU A 173 -14.08 6.49 -5.50
C GLU A 173 -12.56 6.48 -5.27
N ILE A 174 -12.10 5.59 -4.39
CA ILE A 174 -10.70 5.50 -3.97
C ILE A 174 -10.26 4.05 -4.00
N ILE A 175 -9.21 3.76 -4.77
CA ILE A 175 -8.53 2.46 -4.73
C ILE A 175 -7.62 2.44 -3.51
N LYS A 176 -7.81 1.45 -2.63
CA LYS A 176 -7.15 1.37 -1.33
C LYS A 176 -6.09 0.29 -1.33
N LEU A 177 -4.86 0.70 -1.06
CA LEU A 177 -3.69 -0.16 -0.95
C LEU A 177 -3.24 -0.20 0.52
N PRO A 178 -3.92 -0.94 1.41
CA PRO A 178 -3.51 -0.99 2.81
C PRO A 178 -2.21 -1.79 2.99
N GLY A 179 -1.48 -1.44 4.04
CA GLY A 179 -0.15 -1.96 4.35
C GLY A 179 0.63 -0.93 5.15
N CYS A 180 1.53 -1.35 6.03
CA CYS A 180 2.39 -0.45 6.79
C CYS A 180 3.84 -0.98 6.78
N PRO A 181 4.56 -0.85 5.64
CA PRO A 181 4.18 -0.11 4.43
C PRO A 181 3.40 -0.95 3.39
N VAL A 182 3.03 -0.34 2.27
CA VAL A 182 2.54 -1.00 1.03
C VAL A 182 3.73 -1.67 0.34
N ASN A 183 3.57 -2.91 -0.11
CA ASN A 183 4.59 -3.57 -0.92
C ASN A 183 4.72 -2.83 -2.28
N PRO A 184 5.94 -2.57 -2.78
CA PRO A 184 6.12 -1.85 -4.04
C PRO A 184 5.31 -2.45 -5.20
N ASP A 185 5.24 -3.77 -5.30
CA ASP A 185 4.51 -4.44 -6.38
C ASP A 185 3.00 -4.21 -6.31
N TRP A 186 2.44 -3.99 -5.12
CA TRP A 186 1.00 -3.70 -4.97
C TRP A 186 0.68 -2.31 -5.54
N PHE A 187 1.53 -1.31 -5.27
CA PHE A 187 1.38 0.02 -5.83
C PHE A 187 1.65 0.03 -7.34
N LEU A 188 2.82 -0.47 -7.75
CA LEU A 188 3.25 -0.47 -9.14
C LEU A 188 2.33 -1.29 -10.03
N GLY A 189 1.91 -2.48 -9.58
CA GLY A 189 0.98 -3.32 -10.31
C GLY A 189 -0.42 -2.72 -10.42
N THR A 190 -0.90 -2.03 -9.38
CA THR A 190 -2.17 -1.29 -9.44
C THR A 190 -2.09 -0.13 -10.43
N LEU A 191 -1.01 0.65 -10.38
CA LEU A 191 -0.78 1.76 -11.30
C LEU A 191 -0.67 1.27 -12.75
N ALA A 192 0.11 0.21 -13.00
CA ALA A 192 0.24 -0.38 -14.33
C ALA A 192 -1.09 -0.92 -14.84
N HIS A 193 -1.88 -1.60 -13.99
CA HIS A 193 -3.22 -2.06 -14.37
C HIS A 193 -4.11 -0.88 -14.75
N LEU A 194 -4.11 0.19 -13.94
CA LEU A 194 -4.88 1.39 -14.19
C LEU A 194 -4.57 2.04 -15.53
N LEU A 195 -3.29 2.13 -15.89
CA LEU A 195 -2.84 2.71 -17.15
C LEU A 195 -3.17 1.86 -18.38
N LEU A 196 -3.20 0.53 -18.22
CA LEU A 196 -3.38 -0.41 -19.34
C LEU A 196 -4.83 -0.82 -19.58
N TYR A 197 -5.56 -1.06 -18.49
CA TYR A 197 -6.87 -1.72 -18.52
C TYR A 197 -7.94 -0.93 -17.77
N GLY A 198 -7.59 0.20 -17.14
CA GLY A 198 -8.48 0.93 -16.24
C GLY A 198 -8.51 0.32 -14.84
N GLU A 199 -9.51 0.70 -14.05
CA GLU A 199 -9.58 0.33 -12.64
C GLU A 199 -9.61 -1.19 -12.42
N PRO A 200 -8.80 -1.73 -11.49
CA PRO A 200 -8.85 -3.14 -11.14
C PRO A 200 -10.13 -3.48 -10.38
N GLU A 201 -10.58 -4.73 -10.46
CA GLU A 201 -11.63 -5.23 -9.58
C GLU A 201 -11.18 -5.14 -8.11
N THR A 202 -12.06 -4.62 -7.27
CA THR A 202 -11.81 -4.44 -5.84
C THR A 202 -12.76 -5.27 -4.99
N ASP A 203 -12.35 -5.57 -3.75
CA ASP A 203 -13.28 -6.07 -2.75
C ASP A 203 -14.20 -4.95 -2.22
N ASN A 204 -15.10 -5.31 -1.31
CA ASN A 204 -16.04 -4.37 -0.69
C ASN A 204 -15.39 -3.29 0.19
N LEU A 205 -14.08 -3.31 0.38
CA LEU A 205 -13.31 -2.28 1.07
C LEU A 205 -12.53 -1.39 0.09
N GLY A 206 -12.62 -1.64 -1.22
CA GLY A 206 -11.90 -0.90 -2.25
C GLY A 206 -10.47 -1.40 -2.49
N ARG A 207 -10.14 -2.63 -2.06
CA ARG A 207 -8.78 -3.20 -2.22
C ARG A 207 -8.68 -4.05 -3.49
N PRO A 208 -7.66 -3.89 -4.35
CA PRO A 208 -7.52 -4.70 -5.56
C PRO A 208 -7.45 -6.20 -5.28
N LEU A 209 -8.34 -6.98 -5.90
CA LEU A 209 -8.43 -8.43 -5.67
C LEU A 209 -7.15 -9.18 -6.05
N MET A 210 -6.41 -8.68 -7.04
CA MET A 210 -5.13 -9.29 -7.47
C MET A 210 -4.08 -9.38 -6.34
N PHE A 211 -4.17 -8.55 -5.29
CA PHE A 211 -3.25 -8.56 -4.14
C PHE A 211 -3.93 -8.92 -2.82
N TYR A 212 -5.19 -8.51 -2.64
CA TYR A 212 -5.90 -8.57 -1.36
C TYR A 212 -7.01 -9.65 -1.31
N SER A 213 -7.05 -10.60 -2.25
CA SER A 213 -8.10 -11.64 -2.32
C SER A 213 -7.91 -12.82 -1.38
N THR A 214 -6.70 -13.09 -0.87
CA THR A 214 -6.40 -14.32 -0.11
C THR A 214 -5.87 -14.01 1.28
N LEU A 215 -6.27 -14.77 2.30
CA LEU A 215 -5.69 -14.65 3.64
C LEU A 215 -4.27 -15.20 3.65
N ILE A 216 -3.38 -14.55 4.42
CA ILE A 216 -2.03 -15.03 4.68
C ILE A 216 -2.07 -16.48 5.19
N HIS A 217 -3.02 -16.81 6.07
CA HIS A 217 -3.14 -18.14 6.66
C HIS A 217 -3.50 -19.25 5.66
N ASP A 218 -4.24 -18.92 4.60
CA ASP A 218 -4.65 -19.90 3.58
C ASP A 218 -3.46 -20.37 2.73
N ARG A 219 -2.42 -19.53 2.61
CA ARG A 219 -1.17 -19.84 1.90
C ARG A 219 0.03 -20.02 2.83
N CYS A 220 -0.20 -20.09 4.15
CA CYS A 220 0.88 -20.14 5.11
C CYS A 220 1.57 -21.51 5.09
N PRO A 221 2.90 -21.60 4.92
CA PRO A 221 3.60 -22.88 4.95
C PRO A 221 3.54 -23.55 6.34
N ARG A 222 3.22 -22.79 7.40
CA ARG A 222 3.04 -23.30 8.75
C ARG A 222 1.62 -23.77 9.06
N ARG A 223 0.70 -23.73 8.07
CA ARG A 223 -0.69 -24.17 8.23
C ARG A 223 -0.82 -25.62 8.76
N PRO A 224 -0.02 -26.60 8.28
CA PRO A 224 -0.09 -27.97 8.83
C PRO A 224 0.23 -28.06 10.33
N PHE A 225 1.02 -27.14 10.89
CA PHE A 225 1.26 -27.08 12.33
C PHE A 225 0.03 -26.57 13.08
N PHE A 226 -0.64 -25.55 12.54
CA PHE A 226 -1.91 -25.04 13.09
C PHE A 226 -2.97 -26.13 13.14
N ASP A 227 -3.17 -26.85 12.03
CA ASP A 227 -4.21 -27.89 11.93
C ASP A 227 -3.96 -29.07 12.89
N ARG A 228 -2.70 -29.33 13.27
CA ARG A 228 -2.31 -30.34 14.27
C ARG A 228 -2.25 -29.81 15.70
N GLY A 229 -2.53 -28.52 15.93
CA GLY A 229 -2.42 -27.90 17.25
C GLY A 229 -0.98 -27.73 17.76
N ILE A 230 0.01 -27.72 16.86
CA ILE A 230 1.43 -27.53 17.19
C ILE A 230 1.78 -26.05 17.04
N PHE A 231 2.02 -25.39 18.17
CA PHE A 231 2.26 -23.95 18.20
C PHE A 231 3.67 -23.64 18.69
N ALA A 232 4.19 -22.50 18.25
CA ALA A 232 5.43 -21.92 18.76
C ALA A 232 5.22 -21.46 20.21
N GLU A 233 6.23 -21.65 21.04
CA GLU A 233 6.23 -21.20 22.44
C GLU A 233 6.99 -19.88 22.59
N LYS A 234 7.95 -19.62 21.68
CA LYS A 234 8.73 -18.38 21.62
C LYS A 234 8.96 -17.93 20.18
N LEU A 235 9.32 -16.65 20.04
CA LEU A 235 9.77 -16.11 18.75
C LEU A 235 11.02 -16.86 18.27
N GLY A 236 11.15 -17.07 16.96
CA GLY A 236 12.22 -17.89 16.38
C GLY A 236 11.86 -19.37 16.18
N ASP A 237 10.83 -19.88 16.87
CA ASP A 237 10.36 -21.25 16.65
C ASP A 237 9.76 -21.40 15.24
N LYS A 238 10.01 -22.55 14.61
CA LYS A 238 9.60 -22.82 13.22
C LYS A 238 8.14 -23.28 13.04
N THR A 239 7.40 -23.46 14.14
CA THR A 239 6.01 -23.95 14.16
C THR A 239 4.99 -22.79 14.11
N CYS A 240 3.69 -23.07 14.25
CA CYS A 240 2.65 -22.06 14.07
C CYS A 240 2.71 -20.94 15.12
N LEU A 241 2.83 -19.69 14.67
CA LEU A 241 2.93 -18.49 15.50
C LEU A 241 1.57 -17.94 15.99
N PHE A 242 0.46 -18.67 15.78
CA PHE A 242 -0.89 -18.17 16.10
C PHE A 242 -1.02 -17.79 17.58
N LYS A 243 -0.57 -18.66 18.49
CA LYS A 243 -0.60 -18.41 19.94
C LYS A 243 0.34 -17.29 20.39
N LEU A 244 1.29 -16.90 19.56
CA LEU A 244 2.17 -15.75 19.78
C LEU A 244 1.60 -14.44 19.25
N GLY A 245 0.38 -14.43 18.70
CA GLY A 245 -0.31 -13.21 18.23
C GLY A 245 -0.42 -13.06 16.72
N CYS A 246 -0.02 -14.06 15.93
CA CYS A 246 -0.03 -13.95 14.47
C CYS A 246 -1.43 -13.68 13.91
N ARG A 247 -1.58 -12.53 13.24
CA ARG A 247 -2.80 -12.04 12.56
C ARG A 247 -2.95 -12.54 11.13
N GLY A 248 -2.13 -13.50 10.70
CA GLY A 248 -2.26 -14.13 9.38
C GLY A 248 -3.67 -14.64 9.04
N PRO A 249 -4.46 -15.19 10.00
CA PRO A 249 -5.84 -15.66 9.75
C PRO A 249 -6.86 -14.58 9.44
N VAL A 250 -6.56 -13.30 9.67
CA VAL A 250 -7.48 -12.18 9.42
C VAL A 250 -6.90 -11.15 8.43
N THR A 251 -5.69 -11.39 7.93
CA THR A 251 -4.95 -10.45 7.08
C THR A 251 -4.93 -10.96 5.65
N ARG A 252 -5.48 -10.18 4.73
CA ARG A 252 -5.51 -10.51 3.31
C ARG A 252 -4.36 -9.84 2.55
N THR A 253 -3.36 -10.61 2.17
CA THR A 253 -2.27 -10.21 1.26
C THR A 253 -1.61 -11.46 0.67
N ASP A 254 -0.82 -11.27 -0.38
CA ASP A 254 0.01 -12.31 -0.98
C ASP A 254 1.44 -12.41 -0.39
N CYS A 255 1.69 -11.85 0.80
CA CYS A 255 2.99 -11.91 1.47
C CYS A 255 3.63 -13.32 1.54
N PRO A 256 2.89 -14.44 1.74
CA PRO A 256 3.51 -15.77 1.79
C PRO A 256 4.18 -16.20 0.47
N THR A 257 3.69 -15.71 -0.67
CA THR A 257 4.19 -16.06 -2.00
C THR A 257 5.09 -14.97 -2.56
N ARG A 258 4.64 -13.71 -2.46
CA ARG A 258 5.39 -12.54 -2.95
C ARG A 258 6.57 -12.21 -2.05
N GLN A 259 6.43 -12.33 -0.74
CA GLN A 259 7.45 -11.91 0.22
C GLN A 259 7.84 -10.42 0.06
N TRP A 260 8.97 -10.01 0.62
CA TRP A 260 9.44 -8.62 0.71
C TRP A 260 10.91 -8.51 0.30
N ASN A 261 11.31 -7.29 -0.10
CA ASN A 261 12.68 -6.90 -0.41
C ASN A 261 13.36 -7.80 -1.46
N GLY A 262 12.76 -7.92 -2.65
CA GLY A 262 13.27 -8.77 -3.72
C GLY A 262 12.97 -10.26 -3.51
N HIS A 263 11.79 -10.57 -2.95
CA HIS A 263 11.35 -11.92 -2.64
C HIS A 263 12.30 -12.68 -1.68
N VAL A 264 12.97 -11.95 -0.78
CA VAL A 264 14.00 -12.53 0.10
C VAL A 264 13.38 -13.10 1.36
N ASN A 265 12.47 -12.36 2.01
CA ASN A 265 11.88 -12.79 3.27
C ASN A 265 10.53 -12.10 3.53
N TRP A 266 9.85 -12.49 4.60
CA TRP A 266 8.59 -11.91 5.06
C TRP A 266 8.41 -12.23 6.55
N PRO A 267 7.51 -11.56 7.29
CA PRO A 267 7.47 -11.68 8.75
C PRO A 267 7.41 -13.14 9.27
N ILE A 268 6.49 -13.97 8.75
CA ILE A 268 6.38 -15.36 9.19
C ILE A 268 7.54 -16.23 8.68
N GLY A 269 8.16 -15.87 7.55
CA GLY A 269 9.38 -16.51 7.06
C GLY A 269 10.56 -16.30 8.01
N ASP A 270 10.60 -15.13 8.64
CA ASP A 270 11.59 -14.70 9.64
C ASP A 270 11.20 -15.06 11.09
N ASP A 271 10.30 -16.04 11.25
CA ASP A 271 9.83 -16.52 12.56
C ASP A 271 9.21 -15.47 13.48
N THR A 272 8.69 -14.36 12.91
CA THR A 272 7.95 -13.33 13.64
C THR A 272 6.48 -13.29 13.24
N PRO A 273 5.54 -13.09 14.19
CA PRO A 273 4.12 -13.03 13.88
C PRO A 273 3.78 -11.96 12.82
N CYS A 274 2.84 -12.28 11.93
CA CYS A 274 2.18 -11.25 11.14
C CYS A 274 1.40 -10.33 12.09
N ILE A 275 1.61 -9.02 12.00
CA ILE A 275 0.91 -8.02 12.84
C ILE A 275 -0.38 -7.49 12.20
N GLY A 276 -0.73 -7.96 11.00
CA GLY A 276 -1.94 -7.54 10.29
C GLY A 276 -1.92 -6.10 9.78
N CYS A 277 -0.76 -5.63 9.30
CA CYS A 277 -0.57 -4.24 8.88
C CYS A 277 -1.44 -3.77 7.69
N SER A 278 -2.04 -4.69 6.93
CA SER A 278 -2.97 -4.38 5.85
C SER A 278 -4.45 -4.53 6.24
N GLN A 279 -4.73 -4.87 7.50
CA GLN A 279 -6.09 -5.05 7.98
C GLN A 279 -6.66 -3.75 8.52
N PHE A 280 -7.89 -3.44 8.13
CA PHE A 280 -8.62 -2.28 8.64
C PHE A 280 -8.75 -2.37 10.16
N GLY A 281 -8.41 -1.28 10.84
CA GLY A 281 -8.30 -1.22 12.30
C GLY A 281 -6.90 -1.45 12.85
N PHE A 282 -5.90 -1.76 12.01
CA PHE A 282 -4.50 -1.69 12.42
C PHE A 282 -4.12 -0.24 12.82
N PRO A 283 -3.36 -0.03 13.91
CA PRO A 283 -2.77 -1.04 14.79
C PRO A 283 -3.70 -1.55 15.90
N ASP A 284 -4.65 -0.75 16.38
CA ASP A 284 -5.37 -0.98 17.64
C ASP A 284 -6.15 -2.30 17.68
N ALA A 285 -6.88 -2.62 16.60
CA ALA A 285 -7.64 -3.87 16.52
C ALA A 285 -6.76 -5.13 16.37
N MET A 286 -5.50 -4.94 15.98
CA MET A 286 -4.52 -6.02 15.81
C MET A 286 -3.66 -6.22 17.05
N ALA A 287 -3.65 -5.26 17.98
CA ALA A 287 -2.95 -5.35 19.24
C ALA A 287 -3.63 -6.34 20.22
N PRO A 288 -2.88 -6.96 21.13
CA PRO A 288 -1.41 -6.97 21.19
C PRO A 288 -0.81 -7.76 20.02
N PHE A 289 0.34 -7.32 19.50
CA PHE A 289 1.02 -7.96 18.36
C PHE A 289 1.76 -9.23 18.73
N ILE A 290 2.28 -9.25 19.96
CA ILE A 290 2.96 -10.39 20.54
C ILE A 290 2.23 -10.73 21.83
N SER A 291 1.94 -12.01 22.04
CA SER A 291 1.33 -12.49 23.26
C SER A 291 2.12 -13.70 23.75
N PHE A 292 2.44 -13.69 25.03
CA PHE A 292 2.94 -14.87 25.75
C PHE A 292 1.81 -15.38 26.64
N ASP A 293 1.80 -16.68 26.95
CA ASP A 293 0.84 -17.29 27.88
C ASP A 293 -0.65 -17.29 27.44
N THR A 294 -0.92 -17.38 26.13
CA THR A 294 -2.30 -17.43 25.60
C THR A 294 -3.03 -18.75 25.85
N THR A 295 -2.34 -19.77 26.35
CA THR A 295 -2.93 -21.02 26.83
C THR A 295 -2.91 -21.05 28.34
N ARG A 296 -4.10 -20.97 28.96
CA ARG A 296 -4.28 -21.53 30.30
C ARG A 296 -3.92 -23.01 30.21
N VAL A 297 -2.81 -23.40 30.84
CA VAL A 297 -2.60 -24.80 31.20
C VAL A 297 -3.73 -25.13 32.16
N VAL A 298 -4.70 -25.93 31.73
CA VAL A 298 -5.62 -26.58 32.68
C VAL A 298 -4.70 -27.52 33.46
N LYS A 299 -4.39 -27.14 34.71
CA LYS A 299 -3.77 -28.08 35.63
C LYS A 299 -4.84 -29.13 35.91
N ASP A 300 -4.56 -30.37 35.60
CA ASP A 300 -5.37 -31.49 36.06
C ASP A 300 -5.27 -31.49 37.60
N GLU A 301 -6.28 -30.95 38.28
CA GLU A 301 -6.52 -31.14 39.71
C GLU A 301 -7.28 -32.45 39.93
#